data_AF-A0A8R7TSY5-F1
#
_entry.id   AF-A0A8R7TSY5-F1
#
_cell.length_a   1.000
_cell.length_b   1.000
_cell.length_c   1.000
_cell.angle_alpha   90.00
_cell.angle_beta   90.00
_cell.angle_gamma   90.00
#
_symmetry.space_group_name_H-M   'P 1'
#
loop_
_entity.id
_entity.type
_entity.pdbx_description
1 polymer ?
#
loop_
_entity_poly.entity_id
_entity_poly.type
_entity_poly.pdbx_seq_one_letter_code
_entity_poly.pdbx_strand_id
1 'polypeptide(L)'
;MKINISPTSSRTRWVVDLIDQASHAWKEDYITRIFTHEDANVILSIRLPNMMMRIILLGSPKKIGIFSVRSAYRLAMNEKDSVVIGSSHNTQGDHSIWNNIWKTNVPQKVRIFTWRLATESLAVQTNRFRRIPGLTPICNVCGAEDETGFHMAHRCTFARALWHEIKEVWNLPPKHEIEYT
;
A
#
# COMPACT_ATOMS: atom_id res chain seq x y z
N MET A 1 -7.33 15.97 -5.40
CA MET A 1 -6.52 16.93 -4.64
C MET A 1 -6.94 18.32 -5.09
N LYS A 2 -7.50 19.16 -4.20
CA LYS A 2 -7.88 20.53 -4.56
C LYS A 2 -6.62 21.38 -4.54
N ILE A 3 -6.21 21.86 -5.72
CA ILE A 3 -5.09 22.80 -5.87
C ILE A 3 -5.70 24.19 -5.73
N ASN A 4 -5.16 24.99 -4.82
CA ASN A 4 -5.63 26.35 -4.57
C ASN A 4 -5.00 27.25 -5.63
N ILE A 5 -5.76 27.65 -6.65
CA ILE A 5 -5.28 28.49 -7.75
C ILE A 5 -5.72 29.92 -7.45
N SER A 6 -4.78 30.82 -7.22
CA SER A 6 -5.04 32.27 -7.17
C SER A 6 -5.49 32.79 -8.55
N PRO A 7 -6.39 33.79 -8.60
CA PRO A 7 -7.20 34.06 -9.77
C PRO A 7 -6.47 34.95 -10.77
N THR A 8 -5.55 34.39 -11.54
CA THR A 8 -5.08 35.01 -12.79
C THR A 8 -5.39 34.07 -13.95
N SER A 9 -6.58 34.29 -14.52
CA SER A 9 -7.11 33.78 -15.79
C SER A 9 -6.19 32.83 -16.58
N SER A 10 -6.27 31.54 -16.30
CA SER A 10 -5.80 30.50 -17.22
C SER A 10 -6.75 29.30 -17.16
N ARG A 11 -7.25 28.91 -18.32
CA ARG A 11 -8.34 27.94 -18.56
C ARG A 11 -7.98 26.48 -18.19
N THR A 12 -6.90 26.27 -17.45
CA THR A 12 -6.42 24.95 -17.03
C THR A 12 -7.24 24.43 -15.86
N ARG A 13 -8.01 23.39 -16.14
CA ARG A 13 -8.81 22.70 -15.12
C ARG A 13 -8.16 21.40 -14.66
N TRP A 14 -7.23 20.87 -15.46
CA TRP A 14 -6.69 19.54 -15.24
C TRP A 14 -5.16 19.50 -15.38
N VAL A 15 -4.53 18.59 -14.63
CA VAL A 15 -3.08 18.35 -14.69
C VAL A 15 -2.64 17.93 -16.10
N VAL A 16 -3.52 17.27 -16.88
CA VAL A 16 -3.23 16.90 -18.27
C VAL A 16 -2.97 18.11 -19.17
N ASP A 17 -3.53 19.28 -18.85
CA ASP A 17 -3.34 20.49 -19.65
C ASP A 17 -1.90 21.05 -19.49
N LEU A 18 -1.24 20.72 -18.36
CA LEU A 18 0.12 21.12 -18.00
C LEU A 18 1.20 20.21 -18.62
N ILE A 19 0.81 19.09 -19.20
CA ILE A 19 1.72 18.10 -19.82
C ILE A 19 1.66 18.27 -21.34
N ASP A 20 2.81 18.25 -21.99
CA ASP A 20 2.90 18.13 -23.43
C ASP A 20 2.70 16.67 -23.86
N GLN A 21 1.70 16.41 -24.69
CA GLN A 21 1.32 15.06 -25.11
C GLN A 21 2.30 14.47 -26.13
N ALA A 22 3.05 15.32 -26.85
CA ALA A 22 4.02 14.87 -27.84
C ALA A 22 5.35 14.46 -27.20
N SER A 23 5.88 15.28 -26.29
CA SER A 23 7.16 15.02 -25.60
C SER A 23 7.02 14.26 -24.28
N HIS A 24 5.81 14.09 -23.76
CA HIS A 24 5.54 13.53 -22.43
C HIS A 24 6.32 14.24 -21.31
N ALA A 25 6.53 15.55 -21.48
CA ALA A 25 7.23 16.43 -20.56
C ALA A 25 6.27 17.48 -19.99
N TRP A 26 6.65 18.07 -18.86
CA TRP A 26 5.96 19.24 -18.31
C TRP A 26 6.17 20.44 -19.23
N LYS A 27 5.14 21.27 -19.42
CA LYS A 27 5.27 22.56 -20.11
C LYS A 27 5.91 23.57 -19.17
N GLU A 28 7.24 23.54 -19.04
CA GLU A 28 7.98 24.31 -18.03
C GLU A 28 7.69 25.82 -18.08
N ASP A 29 7.73 26.41 -19.28
CA ASP A 29 7.41 27.83 -19.53
C ASP A 29 5.99 28.20 -19.12
N TYR A 30 5.07 27.24 -19.19
CA TYR A 30 3.67 27.45 -18.88
C TYR A 30 3.40 27.29 -17.38
N ILE A 31 4.08 26.36 -16.72
CA ILE A 31 3.97 26.11 -15.28
C ILE A 31 4.59 27.27 -14.49
N THR A 32 5.76 27.74 -14.89
CA THR A 32 6.44 28.88 -14.26
C THR A 32 5.68 30.20 -14.40
N ARG A 33 4.77 30.32 -15.38
CA ARG A 33 3.88 31.49 -15.55
C ARG A 33 2.61 31.45 -14.70
N ILE A 34 2.12 30.26 -14.35
CA ILE A 34 0.83 30.07 -13.67
C ILE A 34 1.01 29.85 -12.17
N PHE A 35 2.10 29.18 -11.79
CA PHE A 35 2.41 28.84 -10.41
C PHE A 35 3.47 29.77 -9.85
N THR A 36 3.48 29.91 -8.51
CA THR A 36 4.59 30.57 -7.81
C THR A 36 5.89 29.83 -8.08
N HIS A 37 7.04 30.48 -7.90
CA HIS A 37 8.33 29.84 -8.14
C HIS A 37 8.52 28.58 -7.28
N GLU A 38 8.03 28.61 -6.04
CA GLU A 38 8.06 27.49 -5.11
C GLU A 38 7.20 26.32 -5.61
N ASP A 39 5.96 26.59 -6.00
CA ASP A 39 5.03 25.56 -6.50
C ASP A 39 5.49 24.99 -7.85
N ALA A 40 6.00 25.84 -8.74
CA ALA A 40 6.52 25.44 -10.04
C ALA A 40 7.69 24.46 -9.88
N ASN A 41 8.63 24.75 -8.97
CA ASN A 41 9.75 23.86 -8.69
C ASN A 41 9.30 22.50 -8.15
N VAL A 42 8.30 22.48 -7.27
CA VAL A 42 7.72 21.23 -6.77
C VAL A 42 7.04 20.45 -7.89
N ILE A 43 6.25 21.11 -8.74
CA ILE A 43 5.56 20.45 -9.85
C ILE A 43 6.57 19.86 -10.84
N LEU A 44 7.60 20.62 -11.21
CA LEU A 44 8.66 20.17 -12.14
C LEU A 44 9.49 19.01 -11.56
N SER A 45 9.60 18.91 -10.23
CA SER A 45 10.28 17.77 -9.56
C SER A 45 9.50 16.45 -9.64
N ILE A 46 8.20 16.49 -9.96
CA ILE A 46 7.39 15.27 -10.09
C ILE A 46 7.75 14.58 -11.39
N ARG A 47 8.37 13.39 -11.29
CA ARG A 47 8.65 12.57 -12.47
C ARG A 47 7.36 12.07 -13.11
N LEU A 48 7.16 12.43 -14.38
CA LEU A 48 6.08 11.90 -15.19
C LEU A 48 6.33 10.41 -15.46
N PRO A 49 5.30 9.53 -15.36
CA PRO A 49 5.47 8.11 -15.64
C PRO A 49 5.99 7.90 -17.06
N ASN A 50 7.10 7.18 -17.24
CA ASN A 50 7.65 6.93 -18.56
C ASN A 50 6.61 6.19 -19.41
N MET A 51 6.42 6.55 -20.69
CA MET A 51 5.30 6.14 -21.56
C MET A 51 5.08 4.61 -21.66
N MET A 52 6.09 3.82 -21.25
CA MET A 52 6.06 2.35 -21.16
C MET A 52 5.34 1.83 -19.90
N MET A 53 5.26 2.62 -18.84
CA MET A 53 4.21 2.55 -17.84
C MET A 53 3.01 3.32 -18.37
N ARG A 54 2.27 2.67 -19.26
CA ARG A 54 0.81 2.87 -19.28
C ARG A 54 0.39 2.96 -17.82
N ILE A 55 -0.36 4.00 -17.46
CA ILE A 55 -1.17 3.95 -16.25
C ILE A 55 -2.09 2.76 -16.47
N ILE A 56 -1.62 1.59 -16.05
CA ILE A 56 -2.45 0.43 -15.80
C ILE A 56 -3.21 0.89 -14.57
N LEU A 57 -4.31 1.60 -14.82
CA LEU A 57 -5.48 1.49 -13.97
C LEU A 57 -5.70 -0.02 -13.87
N LEU A 58 -5.28 -0.60 -12.75
CA LEU A 58 -5.68 -1.94 -12.35
C LEU A 58 -7.21 -1.99 -12.51
N GLY A 59 -7.68 -2.79 -13.48
CA GLY A 59 -9.09 -3.02 -13.75
C GLY A 59 -9.66 -2.26 -14.95
N SER A 60 -9.41 -2.72 -16.18
CA SER A 60 -10.33 -2.53 -17.31
C SER A 60 -10.09 -3.55 -18.42
N PRO A 61 -11.12 -4.29 -18.87
CA PRO A 61 -11.25 -4.66 -20.27
C PRO A 61 -12.14 -3.62 -20.99
N LYS A 62 -11.44 -2.80 -21.78
CA LYS A 62 -11.86 -2.16 -23.06
C LYS A 62 -12.87 -1.01 -23.13
N LYS A 63 -12.33 0.01 -23.83
CA LYS A 63 -12.89 1.02 -24.77
C LYS A 63 -13.60 2.25 -24.19
N ILE A 64 -12.80 3.32 -24.11
CA ILE A 64 -13.12 4.75 -24.28
C ILE A 64 -14.49 5.21 -23.79
N GLY A 65 -14.49 6.00 -22.72
CA GLY A 65 -15.56 6.96 -22.49
C GLY A 65 -15.88 7.18 -21.02
N ILE A 66 -15.06 8.01 -20.34
CA ILE A 66 -15.33 8.65 -19.05
C ILE A 66 -15.44 7.69 -17.85
N PHE A 67 -14.38 7.68 -17.03
CA PHE A 67 -14.38 7.04 -15.71
C PHE A 67 -15.24 7.86 -14.75
N SER A 68 -16.37 7.34 -14.31
CA SER A 68 -17.22 7.97 -13.28
C SER A 68 -17.08 7.23 -11.96
N VAL A 69 -17.28 7.94 -10.83
CA VAL A 69 -17.34 7.31 -9.50
C VAL A 69 -18.37 6.17 -9.47
N ARG A 70 -19.45 6.29 -10.27
CA ARG A 70 -20.49 5.27 -10.41
C ARG A 70 -20.04 4.02 -11.17
N SER A 71 -19.23 4.16 -12.22
CA SER A 71 -18.63 3.02 -12.92
C SER A 71 -17.57 2.36 -12.05
N ALA A 72 -16.74 3.15 -11.36
CA ALA A 72 -15.76 2.65 -10.40
C ALA A 72 -16.43 1.87 -9.25
N TYR A 73 -17.54 2.37 -8.71
CA TYR A 73 -18.31 1.69 -7.67
C TYR A 73 -18.92 0.38 -8.16
N ARG A 74 -19.50 0.36 -9.38
CA ARG A 74 -20.03 -0.87 -9.98
C ARG A 74 -18.94 -1.91 -10.26
N LEU A 75 -17.79 -1.47 -10.75
CA LEU A 75 -16.64 -2.35 -10.97
C LEU A 75 -16.13 -2.91 -9.64
N ALA A 76 -15.96 -2.06 -8.62
CA ALA A 76 -15.56 -2.47 -7.27
C ALA A 76 -16.59 -3.39 -6.60
N MET A 77 -17.89 -3.29 -6.92
CA MET A 77 -18.90 -4.21 -6.41
C MET A 77 -18.96 -5.54 -7.18
N ASN A 78 -18.65 -5.55 -8.48
CA ASN A 78 -18.59 -6.78 -9.26
C ASN A 78 -17.24 -7.53 -9.08
N GLU A 79 -16.17 -6.83 -8.74
CA GLU A 79 -14.84 -7.42 -8.44
C GLU A 79 -14.79 -8.06 -7.05
N LYS A 80 -15.73 -7.70 -6.14
CA LYS A 80 -15.90 -8.35 -4.84
C LYS A 80 -16.24 -9.83 -4.91
N ASP A 81 -16.70 -10.33 -6.06
CA ASP A 81 -16.94 -11.76 -6.27
C ASP A 81 -15.71 -12.51 -6.80
N SER A 82 -14.59 -11.84 -7.12
CA SER A 82 -13.44 -12.50 -7.75
C SER A 82 -12.03 -12.13 -7.27
N VAL A 83 -11.83 -11.13 -6.39
CA VAL A 83 -10.52 -10.89 -5.76
C VAL A 83 -10.67 -10.47 -4.30
N VAL A 84 -10.45 -11.41 -3.38
CA VAL A 84 -10.37 -11.16 -1.92
C VAL A 84 -9.03 -10.49 -1.61
N ILE A 85 -8.96 -9.16 -1.79
CA ILE A 85 -7.94 -8.30 -1.18
C ILE A 85 -8.66 -7.09 -0.60
N GLY A 86 -9.33 -7.30 0.53
CA GLY A 86 -10.07 -6.26 1.25
C GLY A 86 -10.79 -6.85 2.46
N SER A 87 -10.18 -6.76 3.64
CA SER A 87 -10.62 -7.40 4.89
C SER A 87 -11.87 -6.78 5.52
N SER A 88 -12.88 -6.40 4.74
CA SER A 88 -14.09 -5.76 5.28
C SER A 88 -15.40 -6.34 4.79
N HIS A 89 -15.41 -7.44 4.05
CA HIS A 89 -16.63 -8.22 3.83
C HIS A 89 -16.32 -9.70 3.95
N ASN A 90 -16.38 -10.21 5.18
CA ASN A 90 -16.66 -11.62 5.41
C ASN A 90 -17.97 -11.65 6.22
N THR A 91 -19.08 -11.99 5.56
CA THR A 91 -20.43 -11.96 6.14
C THR A 91 -20.71 -13.13 7.08
N GLN A 92 -19.70 -13.89 7.49
CA GLN A 92 -19.84 -14.92 8.52
C GLN A 92 -18.64 -14.93 9.48
N GLY A 93 -18.92 -14.67 10.76
CA GLY A 93 -18.13 -15.13 11.91
C GLY A 93 -16.85 -14.37 12.30
N ASP A 94 -16.19 -13.63 11.41
CA ASP A 94 -14.77 -13.28 11.61
C ASP A 94 -14.46 -11.88 12.18
N HIS A 95 -15.48 -11.15 12.66
CA HIS A 95 -15.26 -9.88 13.39
C HIS A 95 -14.63 -10.08 14.79
N SER A 96 -14.35 -11.33 15.17
CA SER A 96 -13.79 -11.71 16.48
C SER A 96 -12.34 -11.22 16.66
N ILE A 97 -11.48 -11.39 15.64
CA ILE A 97 -10.05 -11.13 15.80
C ILE A 97 -9.73 -9.64 15.98
N TRP A 98 -10.45 -8.75 15.30
CA TRP A 98 -10.26 -7.30 15.45
C TRP A 98 -10.64 -6.83 16.85
N ASN A 99 -11.73 -7.36 17.40
CA ASN A 99 -12.13 -7.06 18.77
C ASN A 99 -11.05 -7.51 19.76
N ASN A 100 -10.44 -8.68 19.55
CA ASN A 100 -9.36 -9.17 20.40
C ASN A 100 -8.14 -8.24 20.34
N ILE A 101 -7.72 -7.84 19.14
CA ILE A 101 -6.58 -6.91 18.96
C ILE A 101 -6.84 -5.57 19.67
N TRP A 102 -8.01 -4.97 19.48
CA TRP A 102 -8.28 -3.62 19.99
C TRP A 102 -8.62 -3.59 21.50
N LYS A 103 -9.11 -4.69 22.08
CA LYS A 103 -9.40 -4.81 23.52
C LYS A 103 -8.16 -5.13 24.36
N THR A 104 -7.06 -5.60 23.76
CA THR A 104 -5.83 -5.95 24.51
C THR A 104 -5.25 -4.76 25.27
N ASN A 105 -4.87 -4.95 26.54
CA ASN A 105 -4.24 -3.92 27.37
C ASN A 105 -2.74 -3.77 27.06
N VAL A 106 -2.44 -3.30 25.85
CA VAL A 106 -1.06 -3.06 25.37
C VAL A 106 -0.97 -1.67 24.76
N PRO A 107 0.24 -1.08 24.66
CA PRO A 107 0.43 0.21 24.00
C PRO A 107 -0.13 0.21 22.57
N GLN A 108 -0.67 1.34 22.13
CA GLN A 108 -1.29 1.51 20.81
C GLN A 108 -0.39 1.05 19.65
N LYS A 109 0.93 1.28 19.76
CA LYS A 109 1.91 0.82 18.78
C LYS A 109 1.89 -0.71 18.55
N VAL A 110 1.66 -1.49 19.62
CA VAL A 110 1.57 -2.95 19.55
C VAL A 110 0.28 -3.36 18.84
N ARG A 111 -0.86 -2.74 19.18
CA ARG A 111 -2.14 -3.01 18.50
C ARG A 111 -2.06 -2.76 16.99
N ILE A 112 -1.45 -1.63 16.60
CA ILE A 112 -1.25 -1.27 15.18
C ILE A 112 -0.33 -2.30 14.51
N PHE A 113 0.77 -2.69 15.17
CA PHE A 113 1.67 -3.71 14.64
C PHE A 113 0.95 -5.05 14.42
N THR A 114 0.20 -5.54 15.41
CA THR A 114 -0.57 -6.79 15.32
C THR A 114 -1.62 -6.73 14.22
N TRP A 115 -2.35 -5.61 14.11
CA TRP A 115 -3.29 -5.41 13.01
C TRP A 115 -2.59 -5.45 11.65
N ARG A 116 -1.41 -4.82 11.53
CA ARG A 116 -0.63 -4.86 10.28
C ARG A 116 -0.11 -6.25 9.95
N LEU A 117 0.29 -7.00 10.97
CA LEU A 117 0.74 -8.39 10.85
C LEU A 117 -0.41 -9.28 10.35
N ALA A 118 -1.60 -9.17 10.97
CA ALA A 118 -2.79 -9.96 10.63
C ALA A 118 -3.40 -9.60 9.26
N THR A 119 -3.15 -8.39 8.75
CA THR A 119 -3.65 -7.93 7.44
C THR A 119 -2.62 -8.05 6.31
N GLU A 120 -1.48 -8.73 6.55
CA GLU A 120 -0.34 -8.79 5.63
C GLU A 120 0.09 -7.42 5.08
N SER A 121 -0.01 -6.37 5.89
CA SER A 121 0.29 -4.99 5.45
C SER A 121 1.66 -4.49 5.91
N LEU A 122 2.43 -5.34 6.61
CA LEU A 122 3.82 -5.06 6.97
C LEU A 122 4.71 -5.01 5.73
N ALA A 123 5.76 -4.19 5.78
CA ALA A 123 6.74 -4.04 4.71
C ALA A 123 7.78 -5.18 4.68
N VAL A 124 7.33 -6.43 4.87
CA VAL A 124 8.19 -7.62 4.79
C VAL A 124 8.63 -7.89 3.35
N GLN A 125 9.73 -8.61 3.16
CA GLN A 125 10.36 -8.81 1.84
C GLN A 125 9.42 -9.47 0.83
N THR A 126 8.60 -10.42 1.26
CA THR A 126 7.58 -11.04 0.39
C THR A 126 6.57 -10.01 -0.14
N ASN A 127 6.12 -9.08 0.71
CA ASN A 127 5.22 -8.00 0.30
C ASN A 127 5.91 -6.97 -0.62
N ARG A 128 7.19 -6.70 -0.39
CA ARG A 128 8.00 -5.83 -1.26
C ARG A 128 8.21 -6.46 -2.63
N PHE A 129 8.57 -7.75 -2.66
CA PHE A 129 8.78 -8.54 -3.87
C PHE A 129 7.55 -8.55 -4.78
N ARG A 130 6.34 -8.69 -4.20
CA ARG A 130 5.08 -8.61 -4.96
C ARG A 130 4.85 -7.27 -5.66
N ARG A 131 5.45 -6.17 -5.18
CA ARG A 131 5.19 -4.80 -5.66
C ARG A 131 6.33 -4.22 -6.52
N ILE A 132 7.55 -4.68 -6.31
CA ILE A 132 8.75 -4.13 -6.94
C ILE A 132 9.51 -5.27 -7.64
N PRO A 133 9.50 -5.32 -8.98
CA PRO A 133 10.28 -6.30 -9.75
C PRO A 133 11.78 -6.21 -9.45
N GLY A 134 12.46 -7.36 -9.41
CA GLY A 134 13.92 -7.43 -9.23
C GLY A 134 14.41 -7.47 -7.77
N LEU A 135 13.50 -7.47 -6.80
CA LEU A 135 13.85 -7.75 -5.39
C LEU A 135 13.88 -9.25 -5.12
N THR A 136 14.41 -9.62 -3.96
CA THR A 136 14.34 -10.99 -3.41
C THR A 136 13.38 -11.03 -2.22
N PRO A 137 12.55 -12.07 -2.10
CA PRO A 137 11.67 -12.26 -0.94
C PRO A 137 12.41 -12.81 0.30
N ILE A 138 13.70 -13.16 0.19
CA ILE A 138 14.48 -13.77 1.28
C ILE A 138 14.65 -12.80 2.46
N CYS A 139 14.55 -13.32 3.67
CA CYS A 139 14.79 -12.56 4.90
C CYS A 139 16.22 -12.04 5.01
N ASN A 140 16.36 -10.72 5.20
CA ASN A 140 17.68 -10.10 5.34
C ASN A 140 18.34 -10.35 6.70
N VAL A 141 17.58 -10.86 7.67
CA VAL A 141 18.08 -11.12 9.04
C VAL A 141 18.70 -12.51 9.13
N CYS A 142 18.01 -13.54 8.65
CA CYS A 142 18.48 -14.92 8.76
C CYS A 142 18.98 -15.52 7.43
N GLY A 143 18.59 -14.96 6.29
CA GLY A 143 18.97 -15.47 4.96
C GLY A 143 18.42 -16.86 4.60
N ALA A 144 17.57 -17.46 5.44
CA ALA A 144 17.22 -18.89 5.33
C ALA A 144 15.95 -19.17 4.52
N GLU A 145 14.95 -18.29 4.61
CA GLU A 145 13.66 -18.45 3.93
C GLU A 145 13.03 -17.10 3.59
N ASP A 146 11.93 -17.13 2.84
CA ASP A 146 11.16 -15.95 2.46
C ASP A 146 10.60 -15.21 3.69
N GLU A 147 10.81 -13.90 3.73
CA GLU A 147 10.36 -13.04 4.81
C GLU A 147 8.85 -12.77 4.67
N THR A 148 8.05 -13.66 5.24
CA THR A 148 6.63 -13.43 5.52
C THR A 148 6.46 -12.77 6.89
N GLY A 149 5.26 -12.25 7.18
CA GLY A 149 4.93 -11.77 8.53
C GLY A 149 5.11 -12.85 9.59
N PHE A 150 4.71 -14.09 9.30
CA PHE A 150 4.89 -15.24 10.19
C PHE A 150 6.36 -15.60 10.37
N HIS A 151 7.15 -15.59 9.29
CA HIS A 151 8.59 -15.78 9.40
C HIS A 151 9.22 -14.76 10.34
N MET A 152 8.97 -13.48 10.07
CA MET A 152 9.49 -12.36 10.84
C MET A 152 9.11 -12.44 12.32
N ALA A 153 7.90 -12.88 12.65
CA ALA A 153 7.40 -12.92 14.03
C ALA A 153 7.74 -14.22 14.80
N HIS A 154 7.94 -15.35 14.11
CA HIS A 154 8.06 -16.66 14.76
C HIS A 154 9.20 -17.56 14.27
N ARG A 155 9.40 -17.70 12.95
CA ARG A 155 10.37 -18.69 12.41
C ARG A 155 11.78 -18.16 12.28
N CYS A 156 11.93 -16.84 12.08
CA CYS A 156 13.23 -16.19 11.94
C CYS A 156 14.13 -16.51 13.13
N THR A 157 15.42 -16.75 12.89
CA THR A 157 16.40 -17.05 13.95
C THR A 157 16.42 -15.96 15.02
N PHE A 158 16.31 -14.70 14.60
CA PHE A 158 16.19 -13.55 15.51
C PHE A 158 14.90 -13.59 16.34
N ALA A 159 13.75 -13.85 15.70
CA ALA A 159 12.48 -13.96 16.40
C ALA A 159 12.50 -15.10 17.43
N ARG A 160 13.05 -16.26 17.05
CA ARG A 160 13.19 -17.41 17.95
C ARG A 160 14.07 -17.10 19.15
N ALA A 161 15.18 -16.38 18.96
CA ALA A 161 16.03 -15.93 20.06
C ALA A 161 15.26 -15.00 21.00
N LEU A 162 14.52 -14.02 20.45
CA LEU A 162 13.67 -13.14 21.25
C LEU A 162 12.61 -13.91 22.05
N TRP A 163 11.93 -14.88 21.43
CA TRP A 163 10.96 -15.74 22.12
C TRP A 163 11.59 -16.56 23.24
N HIS A 164 12.84 -16.97 23.10
CA HIS A 164 13.58 -17.67 24.16
C HIS A 164 13.78 -16.75 25.37
N GLU A 165 14.26 -15.53 25.15
CA GLU A 165 14.48 -14.54 26.23
C GLU A 165 13.16 -14.13 26.91
N ILE A 166 12.07 -13.96 26.16
CA ILE A 166 10.77 -13.57 26.73
C ILE A 166 10.22 -14.67 27.65
N LYS A 167 10.46 -15.96 27.33
CA LYS A 167 9.98 -17.09 28.15
C LYS A 167 10.58 -17.14 29.54
N GLU A 168 11.78 -16.62 29.72
CA GLU A 168 12.44 -16.55 31.04
C GLU A 168 11.73 -15.57 31.98
N VAL A 169 11.02 -14.57 31.42
CA VAL A 169 10.38 -13.50 32.19
C VAL A 169 8.84 -13.63 32.18
N TRP A 170 8.25 -14.21 31.14
CA TRP A 170 6.80 -14.29 30.93
C TRP A 170 6.36 -15.74 30.72
N ASN A 171 5.26 -16.14 31.37
CA ASN A 171 4.64 -17.44 31.13
C ASN A 171 3.90 -17.43 29.77
N LEU A 172 4.58 -17.89 28.73
CA LEU A 172 4.06 -17.92 27.37
C LEU A 172 3.38 -19.26 27.06
N PRO A 173 2.33 -19.26 26.20
CA PRO A 173 1.69 -20.50 25.76
C PRO A 173 2.70 -21.43 25.05
N PRO A 174 2.49 -22.75 25.14
CA PRO A 174 3.39 -23.71 24.55
C PRO A 174 3.39 -23.60 23.01
N LYS A 175 4.55 -23.83 22.41
CA LYS A 175 4.82 -23.54 20.99
C LYS A 175 3.84 -24.22 20.02
N HIS A 176 3.35 -25.41 20.38
CA HIS A 176 2.41 -26.18 19.56
C HIS A 176 1.04 -25.50 19.39
N GLU A 177 0.66 -24.57 20.27
CA GLU A 177 -0.56 -23.77 20.13
C GLU A 177 -0.42 -22.60 19.15
N ILE A 178 0.82 -22.30 18.71
CA ILE A 178 1.16 -21.13 17.90
C ILE A 178 1.55 -21.54 16.46
N GLU A 179 1.55 -22.83 16.16
CA GLU A 179 1.82 -23.36 14.82
C GLU A 179 0.55 -23.30 13.97
N TYR A 180 0.56 -22.44 12.96
CA TYR A 180 -0.45 -22.46 11.88
C TYR A 180 -0.11 -23.59 10.91
N THR A 181 -1.09 -24.47 10.65
CA THR A 181 -1.11 -25.41 9.52
C THR A 181 -1.24 -24.69 8.18
#